data_AF-A0A960BVP6-F1
#
_entry.id   AF-A0A960BVP6-F1
#
_cell.length_a   1.000
_cell.length_b   1.000
_cell.length_c   1.000
_cell.angle_alpha   90.00
_cell.angle_beta   90.00
_cell.angle_gamma   90.00
#
_symmetry.space_group_name_H-M   'P 1'
#
loop_
_entity.id
_entity.type
_entity.pdbx_description
1 polymer ?
#
loop_
_entity_poly.entity_id
_entity_poly.type
_entity_poly.pdbx_seq_one_letter_code
_entity_poly.pdbx_strand_id
1 'polypeptide(L)'
;MPFVHLESDLWELAGGEGEPLMDSRASLCRAHASGRLRPEVEELLRADPALIGESARLLIDLNFTPTYLEPICAEVGLDLEAAEDASWQHRNPARARRRPGFRREVLHGCRNRCAMCGYDGALGRDPAGLDAAHVLWHSQGGPDEPDNGLALCSLHHVLFDLGALGLNEDLSVRVSPHYVARSEQGERLVYHLDGRALLDPAPRHPAPSARHVKWHSDQVFKRSA
;
A
#
# COMPACT_ATOMS: atom_id res chain seq x y z
N MET A 1 -9.81 18.61 -2.54
CA MET A 1 -9.96 18.84 -3.99
C MET A 1 -8.78 18.17 -4.66
N PRO A 2 -8.94 16.94 -5.18
CA PRO A 2 -7.84 16.13 -5.71
C PRO A 2 -7.13 16.80 -6.89
N PHE A 3 -7.83 17.64 -7.64
CA PHE A 3 -7.37 18.27 -8.89
C PHE A 3 -6.12 19.15 -8.78
N VAL A 4 -5.77 19.66 -7.59
CA VAL A 4 -4.53 20.44 -7.38
C VAL A 4 -3.27 19.58 -7.55
N HIS A 5 -3.41 18.27 -7.38
CA HIS A 5 -2.31 17.31 -7.39
C HIS A 5 -2.38 16.35 -8.59
N LEU A 6 -3.34 16.53 -9.50
CA LEU A 6 -3.48 15.71 -10.70
C LEU A 6 -2.70 16.34 -11.85
N GLU A 7 -2.12 15.53 -12.74
CA GLU A 7 -1.46 16.02 -13.95
C GLU A 7 -2.43 16.80 -14.84
N SER A 8 -2.09 18.05 -15.19
CA SER A 8 -2.89 18.94 -16.02
C SER A 8 -3.20 18.41 -17.43
N ASP A 9 -2.45 17.42 -17.88
CA ASP A 9 -2.52 16.91 -19.25
C ASP A 9 -3.65 15.88 -19.41
N LEU A 10 -4.17 15.32 -18.32
CA LEU A 10 -5.26 14.33 -18.35
C LEU A 10 -6.65 14.94 -18.07
N TRP A 11 -6.71 16.12 -17.45
CA TRP A 11 -7.94 16.70 -16.92
C TRP A 11 -8.25 18.07 -17.51
N GLU A 12 -9.53 18.32 -17.77
CA GLU A 12 -10.09 19.65 -17.97
C GLU A 12 -10.77 20.08 -16.67
N LEU A 13 -10.45 21.28 -16.21
CA LEU A 13 -11.10 21.88 -15.05
C LEU A 13 -12.15 22.89 -15.52
N ALA A 14 -13.35 22.81 -14.95
CA ALA A 14 -14.43 23.77 -15.16
C ALA A 14 -14.81 24.40 -13.81
N GLY A 15 -14.96 25.72 -13.77
CA GLY A 15 -15.45 26.46 -12.60
C GLY A 15 -16.89 26.93 -12.82
N GLY A 16 -17.49 27.51 -11.77
CA GLY A 16 -18.68 28.33 -11.93
C GLY A 16 -18.42 29.48 -12.91
N GLU A 17 -19.46 29.89 -13.65
CA GLU A 17 -19.34 30.86 -14.76
C GLU A 17 -18.47 32.09 -14.41
N GLY A 18 -17.40 32.30 -15.18
CA GLY A 18 -16.60 33.53 -15.18
C GLY A 18 -15.39 33.59 -14.23
N GLU A 19 -15.17 32.59 -13.37
CA GLU A 19 -14.05 32.61 -12.42
C GLU A 19 -12.78 31.93 -12.97
N PRO A 20 -11.62 32.62 -12.98
CA PRO A 20 -10.36 32.01 -13.41
C PRO A 20 -9.93 30.89 -12.47
N LEU A 21 -9.73 29.70 -13.04
CA LEU A 21 -9.21 28.54 -12.33
C LEU A 21 -7.70 28.69 -12.18
N MET A 22 -7.24 29.08 -10.99
CA MET A 22 -5.83 29.01 -10.63
C MET A 22 -5.51 27.68 -9.93
N ASP A 23 -4.28 27.19 -10.10
CA ASP A 23 -3.76 25.94 -9.50
C ASP A 23 -3.47 26.10 -7.99
N SER A 24 -4.44 26.61 -7.24
CA SER A 24 -4.41 26.62 -5.78
C SER A 24 -5.71 26.05 -5.23
N ARG A 25 -5.59 25.25 -4.17
CA ARG A 25 -6.73 24.65 -3.47
C ARG A 25 -7.78 25.71 -3.11
N ALA A 26 -7.35 26.86 -2.61
CA ALA A 26 -8.24 27.94 -2.22
C ALA A 26 -9.03 28.51 -3.42
N SER A 27 -8.39 28.64 -4.59
CA SER A 27 -9.07 29.12 -5.80
C SER A 27 -10.08 28.11 -6.34
N LEU A 28 -9.67 26.85 -6.48
CA LEU A 28 -10.55 25.79 -6.99
C LEU A 28 -11.77 25.56 -6.08
N CYS A 29 -11.58 25.67 -4.75
CA CYS A 29 -12.71 25.60 -3.81
C CYS A 29 -13.69 26.75 -3.98
N ARG A 30 -13.22 28.00 -4.17
CA ARG A 30 -14.10 29.16 -4.40
C ARG A 30 -14.85 29.05 -5.72
N ALA A 31 -14.19 28.57 -6.76
CA ALA A 31 -14.75 28.42 -8.09
C ALA A 31 -15.70 27.21 -8.23
N HIS A 32 -15.94 26.43 -7.16
CA HIS A 32 -16.68 25.16 -7.23
C HIS A 32 -16.16 24.25 -8.37
N ALA A 33 -14.84 24.20 -8.52
CA ALA A 33 -14.23 23.58 -9.68
C ALA A 33 -14.56 22.08 -9.74
N SER A 34 -15.01 21.63 -10.91
CA SER A 34 -15.12 20.23 -11.28
C SER A 34 -14.00 19.87 -12.26
N GLY A 35 -13.53 18.63 -12.19
CA GLY A 35 -12.59 18.08 -13.16
C GLY A 35 -13.26 16.99 -13.98
N ARG A 36 -12.99 16.97 -15.29
CA ARG A 36 -13.38 15.91 -16.21
C ARG A 36 -12.14 15.42 -16.95
N LEU A 37 -12.10 14.14 -17.36
CA LEU A 37 -11.09 13.69 -18.31
C LEU A 37 -11.22 14.48 -19.61
N ARG A 38 -10.08 14.75 -20.27
CA ARG A 38 -10.11 15.32 -21.63
C ARG A 38 -10.99 14.46 -22.55
N PRO A 39 -11.74 15.06 -23.49
CA PRO A 39 -12.61 14.33 -24.38
C PRO A 39 -11.92 13.17 -25.11
N GLU A 40 -10.67 13.34 -25.55
CA GLU A 40 -9.94 12.29 -26.25
C GLU A 40 -9.66 11.07 -25.35
N VAL A 41 -9.35 11.31 -24.07
CA VAL A 41 -9.11 10.25 -23.07
C VAL A 41 -10.42 9.55 -22.73
N GLU A 42 -11.50 10.31 -22.56
CA GLU A 42 -12.80 9.73 -22.26
C GLU A 42 -13.35 8.90 -23.42
N GLU A 43 -13.16 9.34 -24.67
CA GLU A 43 -13.53 8.59 -25.86
C GLU A 43 -12.72 7.29 -25.98
N LEU A 44 -11.41 7.34 -25.69
CA LEU A 44 -10.55 6.16 -25.65
C LEU A 44 -11.03 5.12 -24.63
N LEU A 45 -11.31 5.55 -23.38
CA LEU A 45 -11.79 4.66 -22.32
C LEU A 45 -13.19 4.10 -22.60
N ARG A 46 -14.06 4.86 -23.28
CA ARG A 46 -15.38 4.37 -23.73
C ARG A 46 -15.27 3.36 -24.86
N ALA A 47 -14.30 3.53 -25.76
CA ALA A 47 -14.07 2.65 -26.90
C ALA A 47 -13.45 1.31 -26.48
N ASP A 48 -12.66 1.30 -25.40
CA ASP A 48 -11.99 0.11 -24.90
C ASP A 48 -12.19 -0.08 -23.38
N PRO A 49 -13.21 -0.85 -22.96
CA PRO A 49 -13.43 -1.17 -21.55
C PRO A 49 -12.27 -1.91 -20.87
N ALA A 50 -11.44 -2.65 -21.62
CA ALA A 50 -10.28 -3.32 -21.04
C ALA A 50 -9.26 -2.29 -20.53
N LEU A 51 -9.08 -1.18 -21.26
CA LEU A 51 -8.19 -0.08 -20.88
C LEU A 51 -8.57 0.56 -19.53
N ILE A 52 -9.86 0.59 -19.17
CA ILE A 52 -10.29 1.04 -17.84
C ILE A 52 -9.68 0.14 -16.76
N GLY A 53 -9.79 -1.17 -16.95
CA GLY A 53 -9.25 -2.13 -15.99
C GLY A 53 -7.72 -2.12 -15.91
N GLU A 54 -7.05 -1.96 -17.06
CA GLU A 54 -5.60 -1.79 -17.11
C GLU A 54 -5.13 -0.52 -16.40
N SER A 55 -5.82 0.61 -16.67
CA SER A 55 -5.52 1.90 -16.06
C SER A 55 -5.76 1.87 -14.55
N ALA A 56 -6.85 1.24 -14.11
CA ALA A 56 -7.15 1.07 -12.69
C ALA A 56 -6.07 0.24 -11.98
N ARG A 57 -5.69 -0.92 -12.54
CA ARG A 57 -4.58 -1.75 -12.01
C ARG A 57 -3.28 -0.97 -11.93
N LEU A 58 -2.94 -0.24 -12.99
CA LEU A 58 -1.73 0.58 -13.03
C LEU A 58 -1.74 1.64 -11.93
N LEU A 59 -2.84 2.38 -11.79
CA LEU A 59 -2.97 3.42 -10.76
C LEU A 59 -2.88 2.84 -9.36
N ILE A 60 -3.51 1.69 -9.11
CA ILE A 60 -3.44 1.01 -7.82
C ILE A 60 -2.00 0.56 -7.52
N ASP A 61 -1.36 -0.11 -8.47
CA ASP A 61 0.02 -0.60 -8.34
C ASP A 61 1.05 0.50 -8.12
N LEU A 62 0.84 1.67 -8.72
CA LEU A 62 1.72 2.82 -8.58
C LEU A 62 1.58 3.53 -7.23
N ASN A 63 0.43 3.39 -6.55
CA ASN A 63 0.13 4.20 -5.37
C ASN A 63 -0.04 3.38 -4.09
N PHE A 64 -0.40 2.11 -4.19
CA PHE A 64 -0.76 1.27 -3.06
C PHE A 64 0.02 -0.05 -3.05
N THR A 65 -0.15 -0.83 -2.00
CA THR A 65 0.28 -2.23 -1.98
C THR A 65 -0.83 -3.13 -2.54
N PRO A 66 -0.52 -4.38 -2.96
CA PRO A 66 -1.53 -5.32 -3.44
C PRO A 66 -2.70 -5.56 -2.46
N THR A 67 -2.49 -5.31 -1.16
CA THR A 67 -3.53 -5.41 -0.13
C THR A 67 -4.72 -4.47 -0.36
N TYR A 68 -4.52 -3.37 -1.09
CA TYR A 68 -5.56 -2.39 -1.37
C TYR A 68 -6.32 -2.63 -2.68
N LEU A 69 -5.93 -3.62 -3.49
CA LEU A 69 -6.55 -3.84 -4.80
C LEU A 69 -8.06 -4.08 -4.69
N GLU A 70 -8.46 -5.14 -3.98
CA GLU A 70 -9.87 -5.51 -3.82
C GLU A 70 -10.68 -4.43 -3.06
N PRO A 71 -10.22 -3.88 -1.91
CA PRO A 71 -10.95 -2.83 -1.21
C PRO A 71 -11.22 -1.58 -2.07
N ILE A 72 -10.22 -1.12 -2.84
CA ILE A 72 -10.39 0.05 -3.71
C ILE A 72 -11.41 -0.28 -4.80
N CYS A 73 -11.24 -1.42 -5.49
CA CYS A 73 -12.13 -1.82 -6.57
C CYS A 73 -13.59 -1.92 -6.12
N ALA A 74 -13.83 -2.53 -4.95
CA ALA A 74 -15.15 -2.64 -4.36
C ALA A 74 -15.77 -1.27 -4.04
N GLU A 75 -14.99 -0.35 -3.44
CA GLU A 75 -15.47 0.98 -3.06
C GLU A 75 -15.83 1.85 -4.28
N VAL A 76 -15.04 1.78 -5.36
CA VAL A 76 -15.30 2.57 -6.57
C VAL A 76 -16.20 1.86 -7.59
N GLY A 77 -16.64 0.63 -7.29
CA GLY A 77 -17.49 -0.17 -8.19
C GLY A 77 -16.78 -0.60 -9.48
N LEU A 78 -15.46 -0.79 -9.44
CA LEU A 78 -14.69 -1.31 -10.57
C LEU A 78 -14.60 -2.83 -10.50
N ASP A 79 -15.10 -3.50 -11.55
CA ASP A 79 -14.88 -4.93 -11.76
C ASP A 79 -13.68 -5.13 -12.67
N LEU A 80 -12.56 -5.59 -12.08
CA LEU A 80 -11.32 -5.83 -12.80
C LEU A 80 -11.16 -7.28 -13.25
N GLU A 81 -12.08 -8.19 -12.92
CA GLU A 81 -12.05 -9.57 -13.42
C GLU A 81 -12.31 -9.60 -14.93
N ALA A 82 -13.22 -8.75 -15.42
CA ALA A 82 -13.50 -8.58 -16.85
C ALA A 82 -12.29 -8.09 -17.68
N ALA A 83 -11.30 -7.47 -17.04
CA ALA A 83 -10.08 -6.99 -17.68
C ALA A 83 -8.91 -8.00 -17.63
N GLU A 84 -9.05 -9.13 -16.95
CA GLU A 84 -8.00 -10.18 -16.90
C GLU A 84 -7.95 -11.04 -18.17
N ASP A 85 -9.04 -11.11 -18.94
CA ASP A 85 -9.10 -11.84 -20.22
C ASP A 85 -8.34 -11.13 -21.35
N ALA A 86 -8.05 -9.83 -21.19
CA ALA A 86 -7.21 -9.07 -22.10
C ALA A 86 -5.74 -9.19 -21.65
N SER A 87 -4.93 -9.84 -22.48
CA SER A 87 -3.49 -10.05 -22.37
C SER A 87 -2.70 -8.94 -21.65
N TRP A 88 -2.58 -9.03 -20.32
CA TRP A 88 -1.74 -8.13 -19.54
C TRP A 88 -0.26 -8.53 -19.68
N GLN A 89 0.31 -8.30 -20.87
CA GLN A 89 1.73 -8.53 -21.18
C GLN A 89 2.55 -7.24 -21.30
N HIS A 90 2.00 -6.08 -20.89
CA HIS A 90 2.78 -4.87 -20.83
C HIS A 90 3.60 -4.79 -19.53
N ARG A 91 4.91 -5.05 -19.67
CA ARG A 91 5.94 -4.64 -18.71
C ARG A 91 5.76 -3.15 -18.44
N ASN A 92 5.21 -2.79 -17.29
CA ASN A 92 5.20 -1.43 -16.79
C ASN A 92 6.66 -0.95 -16.61
N PRO A 93 7.16 -0.02 -17.46
CA PRO A 93 8.54 0.46 -17.37
C PRO A 93 8.77 1.39 -16.16
N ALA A 94 7.70 1.93 -15.55
CA ALA A 94 7.76 2.77 -14.36
C ALA A 94 7.89 1.96 -13.06
N ARG A 95 7.73 0.63 -13.11
CA ARG A 95 8.06 -0.22 -11.96
C ARG A 95 9.58 -0.17 -11.74
N ALA A 96 9.99 0.36 -10.59
CA ALA A 96 11.27 -0.01 -10.02
C ALA A 96 11.31 -1.55 -10.00
N ARG A 97 12.31 -2.13 -10.66
CA ARG A 97 12.36 -3.58 -10.82
C ARG A 97 12.64 -4.20 -9.46
N ARG A 98 11.64 -4.91 -8.90
CA ARG A 98 11.80 -5.62 -7.63
C ARG A 98 13.04 -6.51 -7.68
N ARG A 99 13.91 -6.41 -6.66
CA ARG A 99 15.10 -7.26 -6.52
C ARG A 99 14.64 -8.69 -6.21
N PRO A 100 14.89 -9.68 -7.09
CA PRO A 100 14.38 -11.04 -6.90
C PRO A 100 14.81 -11.71 -5.59
N GLY A 101 15.93 -11.28 -5.01
CA GLY A 101 16.47 -11.81 -3.76
C GLY A 101 15.92 -11.18 -2.48
N PHE A 102 15.22 -10.04 -2.55
CA PHE A 102 14.80 -9.26 -1.37
C PHE A 102 14.00 -10.09 -0.39
N ARG A 103 12.95 -10.75 -0.88
CA ARG A 103 12.09 -11.60 -0.05
C ARG A 103 12.89 -12.65 0.71
N ARG A 104 13.73 -13.40 0.01
CA ARG A 104 14.54 -14.48 0.60
C ARG A 104 15.51 -13.94 1.65
N GLU A 105 16.11 -12.78 1.39
CA GLU A 105 17.06 -12.13 2.30
C GLU A 105 16.38 -11.67 3.60
N VAL A 106 15.21 -11.03 3.50
CA VAL A 106 14.41 -10.62 4.67
C VAL A 106 13.93 -11.83 5.46
N LEU A 107 13.32 -12.83 4.81
CA LEU A 107 12.83 -14.02 5.50
C LEU A 107 13.96 -14.76 6.22
N HIS A 108 15.09 -14.99 5.55
CA HIS A 108 16.25 -15.64 6.17
C HIS A 108 16.85 -14.79 7.30
N GLY A 109 16.94 -13.47 7.10
CA GLY A 109 17.39 -12.51 8.11
C GLY A 109 16.52 -12.51 9.35
N CYS A 110 15.21 -12.68 9.20
CA CYS A 110 14.25 -12.83 10.29
C CYS A 110 14.05 -14.29 10.71
N ARG A 111 14.99 -15.21 10.40
CA ARG A 111 14.94 -16.63 10.80
C ARG A 111 13.67 -17.37 10.39
N ASN A 112 13.10 -17.01 9.24
CA ASN A 112 11.85 -17.55 8.69
C ASN A 112 10.70 -17.50 9.71
N ARG A 113 10.55 -16.38 10.40
CA ARG A 113 9.42 -16.14 11.31
C ARG A 113 8.87 -14.76 11.21
N CYS A 114 7.58 -14.63 11.52
CA CYS A 114 6.93 -13.35 11.67
C CYS A 114 7.63 -12.56 12.79
N ALA A 115 8.14 -11.37 12.47
CA ALA A 115 8.82 -10.49 13.40
C ALA A 115 7.91 -10.01 14.54
N MET A 116 6.58 -10.03 14.35
CA MET A 116 5.62 -9.59 15.35
C MET A 116 5.15 -10.74 16.26
N CYS A 117 4.66 -11.84 15.68
CA CYS A 117 4.01 -12.92 16.45
C CYS A 117 4.84 -14.21 16.57
N GLY A 118 5.96 -14.31 15.85
CA GLY A 118 6.83 -15.48 15.87
C GLY A 118 6.35 -16.68 15.06
N TYR A 119 5.23 -16.59 14.33
CA TYR A 119 4.77 -17.65 13.43
C TYR A 119 5.87 -18.07 12.46
N ASP A 120 6.18 -19.36 12.41
CA ASP A 120 7.27 -19.96 11.64
C ASP A 120 6.83 -21.20 10.84
N GLY A 121 5.54 -21.21 10.45
CA GLY A 121 4.95 -22.31 9.70
C GLY A 121 5.70 -22.61 8.38
N ALA A 122 5.83 -23.90 8.06
CA ALA A 122 6.50 -24.37 6.86
C ALA A 122 5.83 -25.63 6.31
N LEU A 123 5.84 -25.77 4.98
CA LEU A 123 5.52 -27.01 4.29
C LEU A 123 6.83 -27.71 3.92
N GLY A 124 7.22 -28.71 4.71
CA GLY A 124 8.55 -29.30 4.59
C GLY A 124 9.64 -28.31 4.99
N ARG A 125 10.44 -27.84 4.03
CA ARG A 125 11.51 -26.85 4.26
C ARG A 125 11.13 -25.44 3.82
N ASP A 126 9.97 -25.28 3.17
CA ASP A 126 9.57 -24.03 2.56
C ASP A 126 8.65 -23.26 3.52
N PRO A 127 9.03 -22.03 3.92
CA PRO A 127 8.18 -21.17 4.74
C PRO A 127 6.81 -20.97 4.08
N ALA A 128 5.74 -21.20 4.84
CA ALA A 128 4.36 -21.10 4.37
C ALA A 128 3.64 -20.00 5.13
N GLY A 129 2.91 -19.13 4.44
CA GLY A 129 2.19 -18.02 5.07
C GLY A 129 3.07 -16.92 5.67
N LEU A 130 4.32 -16.79 5.19
CA LEU A 130 5.27 -15.75 5.55
C LEU A 130 5.67 -14.94 4.33
N ASP A 131 5.71 -13.62 4.48
CA ASP A 131 6.06 -12.67 3.43
C ASP A 131 7.11 -11.66 3.90
N ALA A 132 7.76 -11.01 2.93
CA ALA A 132 8.60 -9.84 3.20
C ALA A 132 7.79 -8.58 2.93
N ALA A 133 7.36 -7.93 4.01
CA ALA A 133 6.63 -6.68 3.99
C ALA A 133 7.61 -5.50 3.90
N HIS A 134 7.33 -4.55 3.03
CA HIS A 134 8.07 -3.29 2.97
C HIS A 134 7.54 -2.33 4.03
N VAL A 135 8.44 -1.72 4.82
CA VAL A 135 8.05 -0.70 5.81
C VAL A 135 7.71 0.62 5.12
N LEU A 136 8.61 1.11 4.26
CA LEU A 136 8.30 2.10 3.23
C LEU A 136 7.87 1.37 1.97
N TRP A 137 6.62 1.54 1.56
CA TRP A 137 6.06 0.83 0.41
C TRP A 137 6.87 1.04 -0.85
N HIS A 138 7.02 -0.03 -1.61
CA HIS A 138 7.74 -0.01 -2.87
C HIS A 138 7.12 0.96 -3.89
N SER A 139 5.78 1.02 -3.96
CA SER A 139 5.03 1.99 -4.78
C SER A 139 5.29 3.44 -4.39
N GLN A 140 5.75 3.68 -3.16
CA GLN A 140 6.05 5.00 -2.60
C GLN A 140 7.57 5.27 -2.56
N GLY A 141 8.34 4.58 -3.41
CA GLY A 141 9.79 4.75 -3.52
C GLY A 141 10.62 3.96 -2.49
N GLY A 142 10.02 2.95 -1.86
CA GLY A 142 10.70 2.05 -0.93
C GLY A 142 11.78 1.18 -1.57
N PRO A 143 13.03 1.19 -1.06
CA PRO A 143 14.09 0.35 -1.60
C PRO A 143 13.88 -1.12 -1.23
N ASP A 144 14.39 -2.02 -2.06
CA ASP A 144 14.48 -3.46 -1.77
C ASP A 144 15.73 -3.80 -0.95
N GLU A 145 15.86 -3.11 0.18
CA GLU A 145 16.99 -3.22 1.11
C GLU A 145 16.52 -3.85 2.43
N PRO A 146 17.37 -4.67 3.09
CA PRO A 146 16.96 -5.40 4.30
C PRO A 146 16.42 -4.50 5.44
N ASP A 147 16.92 -3.28 5.59
CA ASP A 147 16.46 -2.30 6.59
C ASP A 147 15.12 -1.62 6.20
N ASN A 148 14.54 -2.00 5.07
CA ASN A 148 13.17 -1.67 4.67
C ASN A 148 12.25 -2.90 4.71
N GLY A 149 12.73 -4.05 5.17
CA GLY A 149 12.00 -5.31 5.16
C GLY A 149 11.63 -5.81 6.55
N LEU A 150 10.43 -6.38 6.67
CA LEU A 150 10.01 -7.20 7.79
C LEU A 150 9.51 -8.54 7.29
N ALA A 151 9.95 -9.64 7.91
CA ALA A 151 9.26 -10.91 7.72
C ALA A 151 7.97 -10.91 8.54
N LEU A 152 6.81 -10.97 7.90
CA LEU A 152 5.51 -11.00 8.56
C LEU A 152 4.69 -12.18 8.07
N CYS A 153 3.85 -12.77 8.94
CA CYS A 153 2.87 -13.73 8.45
C CYS A 153 1.79 -13.01 7.63
N SER A 154 1.10 -13.72 6.74
CA SER A 154 0.17 -13.10 5.78
C SER A 154 -0.91 -12.25 6.47
N LEU A 155 -1.38 -12.65 7.66
CA LEU A 155 -2.31 -11.84 8.45
C LEU A 155 -1.68 -10.51 8.91
N HIS A 156 -0.50 -10.56 9.54
CA HIS A 156 0.15 -9.37 10.07
C HIS A 156 0.69 -8.47 8.97
N HIS A 157 1.06 -9.04 7.81
CA HIS A 157 1.43 -8.28 6.62
C HIS A 157 0.25 -7.44 6.15
N VAL A 158 -0.93 -8.05 5.95
CA VAL A 158 -2.14 -7.32 5.54
C VAL A 158 -2.53 -6.25 6.57
N LEU A 159 -2.50 -6.57 7.87
CA LEU A 159 -2.84 -5.59 8.90
C LEU A 159 -1.82 -4.44 8.99
N PHE A 160 -0.56 -4.69 8.70
CA PHE A 160 0.48 -3.66 8.66
C PHE A 160 0.32 -2.75 7.44
N ASP A 161 0.00 -3.31 6.28
CA ASP A 161 -0.30 -2.55 5.06
C ASP A 161 -1.59 -1.74 5.20
N LEU A 162 -2.62 -2.26 5.85
CA LEU A 162 -3.85 -1.50 6.11
C LEU A 162 -3.69 -0.42 7.18
N GLY A 163 -2.55 -0.42 7.89
CA GLY A 163 -2.27 0.50 8.99
C GLY A 163 -3.00 0.18 10.29
N ALA A 164 -3.54 -1.04 10.42
CA ALA A 164 -4.09 -1.57 11.67
C ALA A 164 -2.98 -1.94 12.67
N LEU A 165 -1.81 -2.34 12.15
CA LEU A 165 -0.58 -2.51 12.89
C LEU A 165 0.47 -1.50 12.41
N GLY A 166 1.34 -1.08 13.32
CA GLY A 166 2.49 -0.22 13.02
C GLY A 166 3.62 -0.45 14.00
N LEU A 167 4.62 0.44 13.96
CA LEU A 167 5.76 0.44 14.88
C LEU A 167 5.92 1.79 15.58
N ASN A 168 6.36 1.74 16.83
CA ASN A 168 6.91 2.89 17.56
C ASN A 168 8.39 3.09 17.19
N GLU A 169 8.97 4.21 17.62
CA GLU A 169 10.39 4.55 17.37
C GLU A 169 11.36 3.54 17.99
N ASP A 170 10.96 2.90 19.10
CA ASP A 170 11.69 1.82 19.77
C ASP A 170 11.47 0.44 19.15
N LEU A 171 10.79 0.39 17.99
CA LEU A 171 10.40 -0.83 17.29
C LEU A 171 9.47 -1.77 18.08
N SER A 172 8.75 -1.24 19.08
CA SER A 172 7.59 -1.94 19.62
C SER A 172 6.40 -1.85 18.66
N VAL A 173 5.62 -2.93 18.58
CA VAL A 173 4.39 -2.99 17.80
C VAL A 173 3.35 -2.09 18.44
N ARG A 174 2.60 -1.36 17.61
CA ARG A 174 1.45 -0.56 18.02
C ARG A 174 0.21 -0.99 17.26
N VAL A 175 -0.92 -1.06 17.95
CA VAL A 175 -2.22 -1.38 17.36
C VAL A 175 -3.02 -0.11 17.12
N SER A 176 -3.64 0.01 15.95
CA SER A 176 -4.51 1.13 15.63
C SER A 176 -5.74 1.16 16.55
N PRO A 177 -6.15 2.33 17.06
CA PRO A 177 -7.43 2.47 17.76
C PRO A 177 -8.65 2.20 16.87
N HIS A 178 -8.49 2.17 15.53
CA HIS A 178 -9.53 1.79 14.59
C HIS A 178 -9.65 0.27 14.39
N TYR A 179 -8.69 -0.51 14.90
CA TYR A 179 -8.78 -1.97 14.83
C TYR A 179 -9.79 -2.49 15.85
N VAL A 180 -10.75 -3.30 15.38
CA VAL A 180 -11.81 -3.88 16.21
C VAL A 180 -11.76 -5.41 16.11
N ALA A 181 -11.57 -6.06 17.25
CA ALA A 181 -11.79 -7.49 17.42
C ALA A 181 -12.72 -7.74 18.61
N ARG A 182 -13.59 -8.74 18.49
CA ARG A 182 -14.52 -9.18 19.55
C ARG A 182 -14.36 -10.66 19.91
N SER A 183 -13.57 -11.38 19.15
CA SER A 183 -13.28 -12.79 19.39
C SER A 183 -11.94 -12.92 20.10
N GLU A 184 -11.82 -13.93 20.97
CA GLU A 184 -10.57 -14.24 21.66
C GLU A 184 -9.38 -14.37 20.69
N GLN A 185 -9.61 -14.94 19.50
CA GLN A 185 -8.55 -15.07 18.50
C GLN A 185 -8.12 -13.73 17.91
N GLY A 186 -9.06 -12.80 17.64
CA GLY A 186 -8.69 -11.46 17.18
C GLY A 186 -7.89 -10.69 18.24
N GLU A 187 -8.29 -10.81 19.51
CA GLU A 187 -7.54 -10.21 20.62
C GLU A 187 -6.13 -10.81 20.74
N ARG A 188 -6.04 -12.15 20.73
CA ARG A 188 -4.78 -12.88 20.87
C ARG A 188 -3.81 -12.62 19.72
N LEU A 189 -4.32 -12.52 18.49
CA LEU A 189 -3.50 -12.35 17.30
C LEU A 189 -3.08 -10.90 17.09
N VAL A 190 -3.78 -9.91 17.65
CA VAL A 190 -3.51 -8.49 17.36
C VAL A 190 -3.32 -7.66 18.63
N TYR A 191 -4.32 -7.55 19.52
CA TYR A 191 -4.19 -6.69 20.72
C TYR A 191 -3.05 -7.12 21.64
N HIS A 192 -2.77 -8.42 21.76
CA HIS A 192 -1.65 -8.90 22.56
C HIS A 192 -0.27 -8.48 22.01
N LEU A 193 -0.18 -8.00 20.78
CA LEU A 193 1.06 -7.49 20.21
C LEU A 193 1.36 -6.05 20.64
N ASP A 194 0.36 -5.29 21.10
CA ASP A 194 0.54 -3.88 21.45
C ASP A 194 1.62 -3.69 22.53
N GLY A 195 2.57 -2.80 22.26
CA GLY A 195 3.74 -2.53 23.09
C GLY A 195 4.83 -3.61 23.09
N ARG A 196 4.65 -4.75 22.39
CA ARG A 196 5.69 -5.79 22.32
C ARG A 196 6.78 -5.37 21.35
N ALA A 197 8.04 -5.51 21.76
CA ALA A 197 9.18 -5.40 20.85
C ALA A 197 9.07 -6.41 19.71
N LEU A 198 9.50 -6.00 18.50
CA LEU A 198 9.76 -6.96 17.43
C LEU A 198 10.74 -8.03 17.90
N LEU A 199 10.57 -9.25 17.38
CA LEU A 199 11.52 -10.33 17.60
C LEU A 199 12.86 -9.99 16.93
N ASP A 200 13.94 -10.24 17.67
CA ASP A 200 15.29 -9.98 17.19
C ASP A 200 15.57 -10.77 15.91
N PRO A 201 16.12 -10.12 14.87
CA PRO A 201 16.52 -10.82 13.68
C PRO A 201 17.78 -11.68 13.92
N ALA A 202 18.25 -12.36 12.89
CA ALA A 202 19.54 -13.02 12.88
C ALA A 202 20.67 -12.01 13.15
N PRO A 203 21.77 -12.42 13.81
CA PRO A 203 22.91 -11.54 14.01
C PRO A 203 23.35 -10.89 12.69
N ARG A 204 23.55 -9.57 12.70
CA ARG A 204 23.97 -8.73 11.54
C ARG A 204 22.89 -8.43 10.51
N HIS A 205 21.67 -8.95 10.63
CA HIS A 205 20.55 -8.45 9.83
C HIS A 205 20.10 -7.11 10.41
N PRO A 206 19.97 -6.05 9.59
CA PRO A 206 19.61 -4.74 10.11
C PRO A 206 18.17 -4.74 10.62
N ALA A 207 17.92 -3.94 11.66
CA ALA A 207 16.57 -3.57 12.03
C ALA A 207 15.99 -2.59 11.00
N PRO A 208 14.66 -2.42 10.93
CA PRO A 208 14.04 -1.39 10.11
C PRO A 208 14.61 -0.01 10.38
N SER A 209 14.91 0.75 9.33
CA SER A 209 15.43 2.10 9.49
C SER A 209 14.39 3.02 10.11
N ALA A 210 14.83 3.94 10.98
CA ALA A 210 13.96 4.93 11.60
C ALA A 210 13.22 5.79 10.55
N ARG A 211 13.84 6.04 9.39
CA ARG A 211 13.23 6.76 8.27
C ARG A 211 12.02 6.03 7.70
N HIS A 212 12.15 4.72 7.45
CA HIS A 212 11.06 3.91 6.93
C HIS A 212 9.94 3.79 7.94
N VAL A 213 10.27 3.54 9.22
CA VAL A 213 9.30 3.47 10.31
C VAL A 213 8.52 4.78 10.47
N LYS A 214 9.21 5.92 10.42
CA LYS A 214 8.55 7.23 10.47
C LYS A 214 7.58 7.42 9.31
N TRP A 215 7.99 7.08 8.09
CA TRP A 215 7.10 7.17 6.93
C TRP A 215 5.85 6.30 7.11
N HIS A 216 6.00 5.04 7.53
CA HIS A 216 4.85 4.15 7.76
C HIS A 216 3.92 4.72 8.81
N SER A 217 4.49 5.23 9.90
CA SER A 217 3.74 5.84 10.99
C SER A 217 2.92 7.06 10.55
N ASP A 218 3.42 7.83 9.59
CA ASP A 218 2.80 9.07 9.12
C ASP A 218 1.82 8.85 7.95
N GLN A 219 2.09 7.87 7.08
CA GLN A 219 1.34 7.66 5.84
C GLN A 219 0.38 6.47 5.90
N VAL A 220 0.71 5.43 6.67
CA VAL A 220 -0.01 4.15 6.64
C VAL A 220 -0.78 3.94 7.94
N PHE A 221 -0.11 4.00 9.09
CA PHE A 221 -0.69 3.70 10.38
C PHE A 221 -1.91 4.59 10.70
N LYS A 222 -3.05 3.98 11.00
CA LYS A 222 -4.30 4.70 11.28
C LYS A 222 -4.32 5.16 12.73
N ARG A 223 -4.08 6.45 12.97
CA ARG A 223 -4.14 7.09 14.31
C ARG A 223 -5.57 7.57 14.61
N SER A 224 -5.89 7.79 15.88
CA SER A 224 -7.04 8.63 16.23
C SER A 224 -6.76 10.06 15.75
N ALA A 225 -7.77 10.69 15.14
CA ALA A 225 -7.71 12.08 14.70
C ALA A 225 -7.61 13.06 15.88
#